data_AF-A0A7C7DEL2-F1
#
_entry.id   AF-A0A7C7DEL2-F1
#
_cell.length_a   1.000
_cell.length_b   1.000
_cell.length_c   1.000
_cell.angle_alpha   90.00
_cell.angle_beta   90.00
_cell.angle_gamma   90.00
#
_symmetry.space_group_name_H-M   'P 1'
#
loop_
_entity.id
_entity.type
_entity.pdbx_description
1 polymer ?
#
loop_
_entity_poly.entity_id
_entity_poly.type
_entity_poly.pdbx_seq_one_letter_code
_entity_poly.pdbx_strand_id
1 'polypeptide(L)'
;RTAATASLAREFLRELVSIAPFKIRAIQVDGGSEFCAEFEQARKEMGILLFCLPPRSPKLNGAVERLHRTCEEEFWNCYDGSLVLEELRPALKQWTHRVYNRIRPHQALGYVSPVQYLESLGYLVGVSHVAN
;
A
#
# COMPACT_ATOMS: atom_id res chain seq x y z
N ARG A 1 -3.00 22.16 -5.12
CA ARG A 1 -3.91 21.00 -5.32
C ARG A 1 -3.66 20.48 -6.73
N THR A 2 -2.72 19.57 -6.89
CA THR A 2 -2.51 18.85 -8.15
C THR A 2 -3.62 17.81 -8.25
N ALA A 3 -4.49 17.93 -9.24
CA ALA A 3 -5.45 16.87 -9.54
C ALA A 3 -4.67 15.57 -9.76
N ALA A 4 -5.18 14.45 -9.26
CA ALA A 4 -4.63 13.13 -9.57
C ALA A 4 -4.78 12.90 -11.07
N THR A 5 -3.75 13.23 -11.84
CA THR A 5 -3.74 13.09 -13.29
C THR A 5 -3.65 11.62 -13.68
N ALA A 6 -4.18 11.30 -14.86
CA ALA A 6 -4.10 9.98 -15.48
C ALA A 6 -2.71 9.31 -15.42
N SER A 7 -1.63 10.10 -15.52
CA SER A 7 -0.25 9.61 -15.43
C SER A 7 0.09 9.07 -14.04
N LEU A 8 -0.35 9.75 -12.98
CA LEU A 8 -0.05 9.38 -11.60
C LEU A 8 -0.70 8.05 -11.20
N ALA A 9 -1.95 7.83 -11.63
CA ALA A 9 -2.66 6.57 -11.37
C ALA A 9 -1.94 5.36 -12.02
N ARG A 10 -1.46 5.55 -13.26
CA ARG A 10 -0.72 4.50 -13.98
C ARG A 10 0.66 4.26 -13.40
N GLU A 11 1.39 5.31 -13.06
CA GLU A 11 2.70 5.24 -12.41
C GLU A 11 2.59 4.53 -11.06
N PHE A 12 1.58 4.87 -10.27
CA PHE A 12 1.29 4.20 -9.01
C PHE A 12 1.06 2.69 -9.19
N LEU A 13 0.22 2.29 -10.14
CA LEU A 13 -0.02 0.87 -10.42
C LEU A 13 1.26 0.14 -10.89
N ARG A 14 2.11 0.81 -11.69
CA ARG A 14 3.40 0.25 -12.12
C ARG A 14 4.34 0.06 -10.94
N GLU A 15 4.47 1.05 -10.06
CA GLU A 15 5.29 0.96 -8.84
C GLU A 15 4.75 -0.13 -7.92
N LEU A 16 3.42 -0.19 -7.71
CA LEU A 16 2.79 -1.21 -6.88
C LEU A 16 3.07 -2.63 -7.37
N VAL A 17 2.96 -2.86 -8.68
CA VAL A 17 3.27 -4.16 -9.29
C VAL A 17 4.76 -4.49 -9.23
N SER A 18 5.65 -3.50 -9.35
CA SER A 18 7.10 -3.74 -9.33
C SER A 18 7.62 -4.09 -7.93
N ILE A 19 6.99 -3.57 -6.87
CA ILE A 19 7.41 -3.84 -5.49
C ILE A 19 6.70 -5.05 -4.86
N ALA A 20 5.55 -5.46 -5.39
CA ALA A 20 4.79 -6.56 -4.82
C ALA A 20 5.53 -7.90 -5.03
N PRO A 21 5.78 -8.68 -3.96
CA PRO A 21 6.44 -9.99 -4.09
C PRO A 21 5.51 -11.09 -4.62
N PHE A 22 4.30 -10.73 -5.04
CA PHE A 22 3.28 -11.64 -5.54
C PHE A 22 2.49 -10.98 -6.66
N LYS A 23 1.88 -11.81 -7.52
CA LYS A 23 0.99 -11.33 -8.57
C LYS A 23 -0.28 -10.72 -7.98
N ILE A 24 -0.48 -9.43 -8.18
CA ILE A 24 -1.70 -8.73 -7.82
C ILE A 24 -2.81 -9.16 -8.80
N ARG A 25 -3.85 -9.83 -8.28
CA ARG A 25 -4.98 -10.30 -9.10
C ARG A 25 -6.12 -9.28 -9.14
N ALA A 26 -6.28 -8.52 -8.07
CA ALA A 26 -7.38 -7.59 -7.91
C ALA A 26 -7.01 -6.45 -6.97
N ILE A 27 -7.69 -5.32 -7.14
CA ILE A 27 -7.66 -4.17 -6.24
C ILE A 27 -9.10 -3.91 -5.79
N GLN A 28 -9.26 -3.63 -4.49
CA GLN A 28 -10.53 -3.19 -3.91
C GLN A 28 -10.43 -1.70 -3.62
N VAL A 29 -11.48 -0.96 -3.98
CA VAL A 29 -11.58 0.49 -3.77
C VAL A 29 -12.91 0.85 -3.12
N ASP A 30 -12.97 2.00 -2.45
CA ASP A 30 -14.27 2.54 -2.04
C ASP A 30 -15.03 3.10 -3.27
N GLY A 31 -16.35 3.27 -3.12
CA GLY A 31 -17.21 3.75 -4.20
C GLY A 31 -17.08 5.24 -4.50
N GLY A 32 -16.01 5.91 -4.03
CA GLY A 32 -15.74 7.30 -4.36
C GLY A 32 -15.51 7.44 -5.86
N SER A 33 -16.06 8.49 -6.47
CA SER A 33 -15.84 8.82 -7.88
C SER A 33 -14.40 9.30 -8.18
N GLU A 34 -13.49 9.17 -7.22
CA GLU A 34 -12.11 9.63 -7.28
C GLU A 34 -11.22 8.68 -8.11
N PHE A 35 -11.71 7.49 -8.44
CA PHE A 35 -11.05 6.58 -9.38
C PHE A 35 -11.40 6.99 -10.82
N CYS A 36 -10.54 7.83 -11.40
CA CYS A 36 -10.69 8.30 -12.78
C CYS A 36 -10.67 7.13 -13.79
N ALA A 37 -11.29 7.32 -14.95
CA ALA A 37 -11.37 6.33 -16.04
C ALA A 37 -9.99 5.76 -16.44
N GLU A 38 -8.93 6.52 -16.20
CA GLU A 38 -7.55 6.17 -16.52
C GLU A 38 -6.95 5.16 -15.54
N PHE A 39 -7.36 5.16 -14.28
CA PHE A 39 -7.03 4.08 -13.34
C PHE A 39 -7.69 2.77 -13.79
N GLU A 40 -8.94 2.84 -14.25
CA GLU A 40 -9.63 1.68 -14.81
C GLU A 40 -8.98 1.16 -16.10
N GLN A 41 -8.47 2.05 -16.95
CA GLN A 41 -7.76 1.66 -18.17
C GLN A 41 -6.40 1.04 -17.85
N ALA A 42 -5.61 1.64 -16.97
CA ALA A 42 -4.29 1.13 -16.59
C ALA A 42 -4.37 -0.27 -15.95
N ARG A 43 -5.35 -0.51 -15.06
CA ARG A 43 -5.53 -1.86 -14.49
C ARG A 43 -5.94 -2.89 -15.54
N LYS A 44 -6.73 -2.50 -16.56
CA LYS A 44 -7.20 -3.41 -17.62
C LYS A 44 -6.01 -3.87 -18.47
N GLU A 45 -5.12 -2.95 -18.83
CA GLU A 45 -3.87 -3.25 -19.53
C GLU A 45 -2.98 -4.22 -18.73
N MET A 46 -3.00 -4.14 -17.40
CA MET A 46 -2.22 -5.00 -16.50
C MET A 46 -2.95 -6.30 -16.11
N GLY A 47 -4.19 -6.51 -16.54
CA GLY A 47 -5.00 -7.68 -16.17
C GLY A 47 -5.41 -7.75 -14.69
N ILE A 48 -5.54 -6.59 -14.02
CA ILE A 48 -5.91 -6.49 -12.60
C ILE A 48 -7.42 -6.21 -12.49
N LEU A 49 -8.13 -7.05 -11.74
CA LEU A 49 -9.56 -6.88 -11.45
C LEU A 49 -9.79 -5.69 -10.50
N LEU A 50 -10.94 -5.03 -10.61
CA LEU A 50 -11.34 -3.95 -9.70
C LEU A 50 -12.65 -4.30 -9.03
N PHE A 51 -12.67 -4.20 -7.71
CA PHE A 51 -13.86 -4.36 -6.89
C PHE A 51 -14.18 -3.03 -6.20
N CYS A 52 -15.27 -2.40 -6.59
CA CYS A 52 -15.79 -1.21 -5.91
C CYS A 52 -16.69 -1.68 -4.76
N LEU A 53 -16.42 -1.19 -3.54
CA LEU A 53 -17.24 -1.51 -2.39
C LEU A 53 -18.65 -0.93 -2.54
N PRO A 54 -19.70 -1.67 -2.11
CA PRO A 54 -21.05 -1.14 -2.13
C PRO A 54 -21.14 0.07 -1.18
N PRO A 55 -21.96 1.08 -1.52
CA PRO A 55 -22.14 2.26 -0.68
C PRO A 55 -22.48 1.87 0.77
N ARG A 56 -21.94 2.63 1.73
CA ARG A 56 -22.21 2.46 3.18
C ARG A 56 -21.78 1.09 3.74
N SER A 57 -20.61 0.59 3.30
CA SER A 57 -20.04 -0.68 3.77
C SER A 57 -18.76 -0.50 4.60
N PRO A 58 -18.78 0.23 5.73
CA PRO A 58 -17.59 0.55 6.51
C PRO A 58 -16.86 -0.70 7.02
N LYS A 59 -17.60 -1.78 7.29
CA LYS A 59 -17.03 -3.07 7.72
C LYS A 59 -16.03 -3.66 6.72
N LEU A 60 -16.13 -3.32 5.44
CA LEU A 60 -15.25 -3.84 4.39
C LEU A 60 -13.95 -3.02 4.24
N ASN A 61 -13.85 -1.86 4.91
CA ASN A 61 -12.68 -0.99 4.87
C ASN A 61 -11.80 -1.07 6.13
N GLY A 62 -12.14 -1.95 7.08
CA GLY A 62 -11.46 -1.99 8.39
C GLY A 62 -9.95 -2.27 8.31
N ALA A 63 -9.46 -2.91 7.26
CA ALA A 63 -8.02 -3.10 7.05
C ALA A 63 -7.31 -1.77 6.71
N VAL A 64 -7.89 -0.94 5.84
CA VAL A 64 -7.36 0.37 5.46
C VAL A 64 -7.46 1.33 6.65
N GLU A 65 -8.59 1.34 7.35
CA GLU A 65 -8.76 2.16 8.56
C GLU A 65 -7.73 1.80 9.64
N ARG A 66 -7.47 0.50 9.84
CA ARG A 66 -6.44 0.03 10.77
C ARG A 66 -5.03 0.45 10.34
N LEU A 67 -4.74 0.41 9.04
CA LEU A 67 -3.47 0.91 8.50
C LEU A 67 -3.32 2.41 8.76
N HIS A 68 -4.34 3.21 8.46
CA HIS A 68 -4.31 4.66 8.70
C HIS A 68 -4.04 4.98 10.17
N ARG A 69 -4.75 4.33 11.09
CA ARG A 69 -4.52 4.50 12.53
C ARG A 69 -3.09 4.10 12.94
N THR A 70 -2.57 3.00 12.38
CA THR A 70 -1.19 2.58 12.65
C THR A 70 -0.18 3.62 12.19
N CYS A 71 -0.35 4.17 10.97
CA CYS A 71 0.52 5.23 10.48
C CYS A 71 0.40 6.50 11.33
N GLU A 72 -0.81 6.85 11.79
CA GLU A 72 -1.03 7.98 12.68
C GLU A 72 -0.29 7.83 14.01
N GLU A 73 -0.51 6.70 14.68
CA GLU A 73 0.05 6.43 16.01
C GLU A 73 1.57 6.23 15.98
N GLU A 74 2.09 5.53 14.96
CA GLU A 74 3.47 5.03 14.97
C GLU A 74 4.43 5.77 14.02
N PHE A 75 3.91 6.57 13.07
CA PHE A 75 4.72 7.41 12.20
C PHE A 75 4.40 8.89 12.41
N TRP A 76 3.17 9.33 12.13
CA TRP A 76 2.83 10.76 12.12
C TRP A 76 3.01 11.42 13.48
N ASN A 77 2.57 10.78 14.56
CA ASN A 77 2.71 11.32 15.93
C ASN A 77 4.16 11.27 16.46
N CYS A 78 5.03 10.48 15.84
CA CYS A 78 6.42 10.31 16.25
C CYS A 78 7.43 10.99 15.32
N TYR A 79 6.97 11.52 14.18
CA TYR A 79 7.83 12.16 13.19
C TYR A 79 8.16 13.60 13.61
N ASP A 80 9.43 13.85 13.89
CA ASP A 80 9.99 15.14 14.32
C ASP A 80 10.70 15.89 13.18
N GLY A 81 10.72 15.31 11.98
CA GLY A 81 11.34 15.88 10.79
C GLY A 81 10.50 16.93 10.07
N SER A 82 11.04 17.41 8.95
CA SER A 82 10.37 18.38 8.08
C SER A 82 9.13 17.78 7.42
N LEU A 83 8.03 18.54 7.41
CA LEU A 83 6.80 18.21 6.68
C LEU A 83 6.88 18.58 5.18
N VAL A 84 8.03 19.07 4.71
CA VAL A 84 8.30 19.28 3.29
C VAL A 84 8.30 17.92 2.59
N LEU A 85 7.53 17.79 1.51
CA LEU A 85 7.24 16.49 0.88
C LEU A 85 8.50 15.78 0.37
N GLU A 86 9.52 16.52 -0.04
CA GLU A 86 10.82 16.03 -0.50
C GLU A 86 11.59 15.29 0.59
N GLU A 87 11.42 15.70 1.85
CA GLU A 87 12.02 15.06 3.03
C GLU A 87 11.10 14.00 3.63
N LEU A 88 9.80 14.29 3.66
CA LEU A 88 8.79 13.43 4.26
C LEU A 88 8.58 12.12 3.49
N ARG A 89 8.59 12.16 2.15
CA ARG A 89 8.38 10.95 1.32
C ARG A 89 9.45 9.88 1.57
N PRO A 90 10.75 10.20 1.54
CA PRO A 90 11.79 9.24 1.91
C PRO A 90 11.65 8.72 3.34
N ALA A 91 11.35 9.58 4.32
CA ALA A 91 11.17 9.17 5.71
C ALA A 91 10.03 8.16 5.87
N LEU A 92 8.87 8.43 5.24
CA LEU A 92 7.73 7.52 5.26
C LEU A 92 8.05 6.19 4.55
N LYS A 93 8.74 6.23 3.40
CA LYS A 93 9.18 5.01 2.70
C LYS A 93 10.12 4.17 3.56
N GLN A 94 11.09 4.81 4.21
CA GLN A 94 12.05 4.14 5.10
C GLN A 94 11.36 3.53 6.32
N TRP A 95 10.45 4.26 6.97
CA TRP A 95 9.68 3.73 8.10
C TRP A 95 8.80 2.55 7.67
N THR A 96 8.13 2.66 6.53
CA THR A 96 7.30 1.57 5.97
C THR A 96 8.13 0.31 5.72
N HIS A 97 9.30 0.45 5.09
CA HIS A 97 10.18 -0.67 4.79
C HIS A 97 10.79 -1.30 6.05
N ARG A 98 11.40 -0.48 6.91
CA ARG A 98 12.22 -0.97 8.03
C ARG A 98 11.39 -1.31 9.26
N VAL A 99 10.39 -0.50 9.58
CA VAL A 99 9.60 -0.66 10.81
C VAL A 99 8.36 -1.47 10.50
N TYR A 100 7.46 -0.95 9.66
CA TYR A 100 6.14 -1.55 9.45
C TYR A 100 6.21 -2.96 8.84
N ASN A 101 7.04 -3.14 7.80
CA ASN A 101 7.12 -4.40 7.06
C ASN A 101 8.09 -5.43 7.65
N ARG A 102 9.10 -5.01 8.43
CA ARG A 102 10.19 -5.90 8.89
C ARG A 102 10.22 -6.13 10.40
N ILE A 103 9.82 -5.16 11.21
CA ILE A 103 9.94 -5.23 12.68
C ILE A 103 8.58 -5.36 13.35
N ARG A 104 7.58 -4.58 12.91
CA ARG A 104 6.28 -4.47 13.57
C ARG A 104 5.53 -5.81 13.53
N PRO A 105 5.12 -6.38 14.68
CA PRO A 105 4.29 -7.57 14.71
C PRO A 105 2.84 -7.23 14.38
N HIS A 106 2.17 -8.08 13.60
CA HIS A 106 0.75 -7.89 13.25
C HIS A 106 -0.09 -9.03 13.81
N GLN A 107 -1.09 -8.71 14.63
CA GLN A 107 -1.99 -9.71 15.21
C GLN A 107 -2.68 -10.57 14.13
N ALA A 108 -3.06 -9.96 13.00
CA ALA A 108 -3.68 -10.67 11.88
C ALA A 108 -2.76 -11.69 11.20
N LEU A 109 -1.44 -11.58 11.41
CA LEU A 109 -0.42 -12.47 10.89
C LEU A 109 0.13 -13.42 11.96
N GLY A 110 -0.48 -13.48 13.15
CA GLY A 110 0.04 -14.30 14.25
C GLY A 110 1.24 -13.68 14.97
N TYR A 111 1.27 -12.34 15.07
CA TYR A 111 2.33 -11.56 15.73
C TYR A 111 3.71 -11.65 15.09
N VAL A 112 3.78 -11.97 13.80
CA VAL A 112 5.00 -11.79 12.98
C VAL A 112 4.90 -10.53 12.11
N SER A 113 6.03 -10.10 11.55
CA SER A 113 6.06 -9.00 10.59
C SER A 113 5.58 -9.43 9.20
N PRO A 114 5.14 -8.49 8.33
CA PRO A 114 4.71 -8.81 6.97
C PRO A 114 5.77 -9.56 6.16
N VAL A 115 7.04 -9.18 6.29
CA VAL A 115 8.16 -9.87 5.63
C VAL A 115 8.30 -11.31 6.12
N GLN A 116 8.27 -11.55 7.44
CA GLN A 116 8.34 -12.90 8.00
C GLN A 116 7.15 -13.76 7.54
N TYR A 117 5.96 -13.18 7.49
CA TYR A 117 4.78 -13.86 6.99
C TYR A 117 4.93 -14.25 5.50
N LEU A 118 5.39 -13.33 4.65
CA LEU A 118 5.62 -13.59 3.24
C LEU A 118 6.74 -14.61 2.99
N GLU A 119 7.81 -14.59 3.80
CA GLU A 119 8.86 -15.61 3.82
C GLU A 119 8.28 -16.99 4.12
N SER A 120 7.41 -17.10 5.13
CA SER A 120 6.76 -18.37 5.49
C SER A 120 5.88 -18.95 4.37
N LEU A 121 5.39 -18.09 3.47
CA LEU A 121 4.60 -18.46 2.29
C LEU A 121 5.47 -18.70 1.04
N GLY A 122 6.79 -18.51 1.14
CA GLY A 122 7.73 -18.70 0.04
C GLY A 122 7.78 -17.55 -0.98
N TYR A 123 7.12 -16.42 -0.71
CA TYR A 123 7.07 -15.28 -1.65
C TYR A 123 8.39 -14.52 -1.77
N LEU A 124 9.29 -14.67 -0.79
CA LEU A 124 10.55 -13.93 -0.75
C LEU A 124 11.77 -14.78 -1.13
N VAL A 125 11.58 -16.05 -1.49
CA VAL A 125 12.66 -16.91 -1.97
C VAL A 125 13.13 -16.42 -3.35
N GLY A 126 14.35 -15.89 -3.42
CA GLY A 126 14.95 -15.40 -4.66
C GLY A 126 14.60 -13.95 -5.05
N VAL A 127 13.93 -13.17 -4.19
CA VAL A 127 13.57 -11.78 -4.47
C VAL A 127 14.57 -10.81 -3.82
N SER A 128 15.62 -10.45 -4.56
CA SER A 128 16.71 -9.56 -4.09
C SER A 128 16.27 -8.12 -3.79
N HIS A 129 15.10 -7.70 -4.29
CA HIS A 129 14.66 -6.29 -4.30
C HIS A 129 13.81 -5.91 -3.08
N VAL A 130 13.34 -6.88 -2.28
CA VAL A 130 12.60 -6.57 -1.04
C VAL A 130 13.55 -6.09 0.07
N ALA A 131 14.87 -6.17 -0.16
CA ALA A 131 15.94 -5.77 0.75
C ALA A 131 16.16 -4.25 0.87
N ASN A 132 15.65 -3.42 -0.04
CA ASN A 132 15.88 -1.97 -0.06
C ASN A 132 14.61 -1.13 0.15
#